data_AF-A0A6G4ZW01-F1
#
_entry.id   AF-A0A6G4ZW01-F1
#
_cell.length_a   1.000
_cell.length_b   1.000
_cell.length_c   1.000
_cell.angle_alpha   90.00
_cell.angle_beta   90.00
_cell.angle_gamma   90.00
#
_symmetry.space_group_name_H-M   'P 1'
#
loop_
_entity.id
_entity.type
_entity.pdbx_description
1 polymer ?
#
loop_
_entity_poly.entity_id
_entity_poly.type
_entity_poly.pdbx_seq_one_letter_code
_entity_poly.pdbx_strand_id
1 'polypeptide(L)'
;MASLTLRQAFRNFSKSAARFSQHADTHDHAAGELLWKRLSLFVAFPAIALCGINVYFAEIEHSKHHHRPEYRPYEYIHIRTKKYPWGDGNRGIFFNPKKNWVPGGYVE
;
A
#
# COMPACT_ATOMS: atom_id res chain seq x y z
N MET A 1 -35.16 15.34 -6.89
CA MET A 1 -34.70 15.35 -8.30
C MET A 1 -33.25 14.84 -8.40
N ALA A 2 -32.96 13.64 -7.88
CA ALA A 2 -31.66 12.97 -8.04
C ALA A 2 -31.75 11.97 -9.19
N SER A 3 -31.47 12.51 -10.37
CA SER A 3 -30.96 11.89 -11.60
C SER A 3 -31.22 10.38 -11.85
N LEU A 4 -32.23 10.12 -12.69
CA LEU A 4 -32.44 8.85 -13.42
C LEU A 4 -31.20 8.37 -14.20
N THR A 5 -30.21 9.24 -14.40
CA THR A 5 -28.97 8.98 -15.16
C THR A 5 -28.02 8.02 -14.45
N LEU A 6 -27.93 8.05 -13.11
CA LEU A 6 -26.97 7.23 -12.34
C LEU A 6 -27.37 5.75 -12.31
N ARG A 7 -28.68 5.46 -12.18
CA ARG A 7 -29.22 4.10 -12.31
C ARG A 7 -29.06 3.53 -13.71
N GLN A 8 -29.11 4.37 -14.75
CA GLN A 8 -28.91 3.93 -16.13
C GLN A 8 -27.43 3.62 -16.41
N ALA A 9 -26.52 4.46 -15.92
CA ALA A 9 -25.09 4.24 -16.02
C ALA A 9 -24.64 2.94 -15.33
N PHE A 10 -25.13 2.66 -14.12
CA PHE A 10 -24.77 1.43 -13.39
C PHE A 10 -25.33 0.16 -14.07
N ARG A 11 -26.56 0.23 -14.60
CA ARG A 11 -27.16 -0.87 -15.39
C ARG A 11 -26.41 -1.12 -16.70
N ASN A 12 -25.87 -0.09 -17.33
CA ASN A 12 -25.09 -0.21 -18.57
C ASN A 12 -23.67 -0.75 -18.31
N PHE A 13 -23.04 -0.34 -17.20
CA PHE A 13 -21.74 -0.86 -16.76
C PHE A 13 -21.81 -2.36 -16.42
N SER A 14 -22.86 -2.78 -15.70
CA SER A 14 -23.09 -4.20 -15.35
C SER A 14 -23.30 -5.08 -16.59
N LYS A 15 -23.97 -4.57 -17.63
CA LYS A 15 -24.14 -5.29 -18.90
C LYS A 15 -22.89 -5.34 -19.78
N SER A 16 -21.93 -4.41 -19.64
CA SER A 16 -20.67 -4.46 -20.39
C SER A 16 -19.66 -5.43 -19.78
N ALA A 17 -19.62 -5.54 -18.45
CA ALA A 17 -18.77 -6.51 -17.74
C ALA A 17 -19.14 -7.96 -18.08
N ALA A 18 -20.45 -8.27 -18.17
CA ALA A 18 -20.93 -9.61 -18.53
C ALA A 18 -20.57 -10.00 -19.98
N ARG A 19 -20.55 -9.05 -20.93
CA ARG A 19 -20.10 -9.31 -22.31
C ARG A 19 -18.59 -9.54 -22.38
N PHE A 20 -17.82 -8.87 -21.51
CA PHE A 20 -16.38 -9.07 -21.42
C PHE A 20 -15.99 -10.46 -20.89
N SER A 21 -16.87 -11.12 -20.12
CA SER A 21 -16.62 -12.47 -19.60
C SER A 21 -16.96 -13.59 -20.58
N GLN A 22 -17.65 -13.30 -21.69
CA GLN A 22 -18.12 -14.32 -22.65
C GLN A 22 -17.13 -14.69 -23.75
N HIS A 23 -15.96 -14.04 -23.84
CA HIS A 23 -14.96 -14.29 -24.90
C HIS A 23 -13.73 -15.09 -24.44
N ALA A 24 -13.90 -16.00 -23.47
CA ALA A 24 -12.86 -16.97 -23.13
C ALA A 24 -12.96 -18.23 -24.02
N ASP A 25 -13.23 -18.06 -25.31
CA ASP A 25 -13.04 -19.14 -26.28
C ASP A 25 -11.53 -19.31 -26.51
N THR A 26 -11.08 -20.56 -26.43
CA THR A 26 -9.67 -20.99 -26.34
C THR A 26 -8.82 -20.76 -27.60
N HIS A 27 -9.19 -19.78 -28.45
CA HIS A 27 -8.54 -19.50 -29.73
C HIS A 27 -8.14 -18.03 -29.96
N ASP A 28 -8.39 -17.10 -29.03
CA ASP A 28 -8.06 -15.67 -29.22
C ASP A 28 -7.11 -15.11 -28.14
N HIS A 29 -5.88 -15.65 -28.11
CA HIS A 29 -4.82 -15.16 -27.22
C HIS A 29 -4.52 -13.65 -27.41
N ALA A 30 -4.71 -13.13 -28.61
CA ALA A 30 -4.45 -11.73 -28.94
C ALA A 30 -5.50 -10.78 -28.33
N ALA A 31 -6.78 -11.14 -28.33
CA ALA A 31 -7.82 -10.35 -27.67
C ALA A 31 -7.65 -10.31 -26.15
N GLY A 32 -7.25 -11.45 -25.55
CA GLY A 32 -6.93 -11.51 -24.12
C GLY A 32 -5.75 -10.60 -23.74
N GLU A 33 -4.67 -10.63 -24.52
CA GLU A 33 -3.51 -9.76 -24.31
C GLU A 33 -3.90 -8.27 -24.38
N LEU A 34 -4.67 -7.89 -25.40
CA LEU A 34 -5.13 -6.51 -25.58
C LEU A 34 -6.03 -6.04 -24.43
N LEU A 35 -6.89 -6.92 -23.90
CA LEU A 35 -7.71 -6.64 -22.72
C LEU A 35 -6.84 -6.33 -21.50
N TRP A 36 -5.89 -7.21 -21.15
CA TRP A 36 -5.03 -7.01 -20.00
C TRP A 36 -4.13 -5.79 -20.14
N LYS A 37 -3.62 -5.51 -21.35
CA LYS A 37 -2.86 -4.29 -21.63
C LYS A 37 -3.71 -3.04 -21.37
N ARG A 38 -4.98 -3.03 -21.81
CA ARG A 38 -5.90 -1.91 -21.58
C ARG A 38 -6.26 -1.76 -20.10
N LEU A 39 -6.55 -2.85 -19.39
CA LEU A 39 -6.85 -2.80 -17.96
C LEU A 39 -5.66 -2.28 -17.15
N SER A 40 -4.45 -2.76 -17.43
CA SER A 40 -3.26 -2.26 -16.77
C SER A 40 -3.07 -0.76 -17.02
N LEU A 41 -3.11 -0.32 -18.29
CA LEU A 41 -2.89 1.08 -18.69
C LEU A 41 -3.97 2.05 -18.21
N PHE A 42 -5.25 1.67 -18.30
CA PHE A 42 -6.36 2.60 -18.07
C PHE A 42 -7.05 2.41 -16.72
N VAL A 43 -6.76 1.34 -15.99
CA VAL A 43 -7.33 1.09 -14.65
C VAL A 43 -6.23 1.05 -13.61
N ALA A 44 -5.24 0.17 -13.77
CA ALA A 44 -4.22 -0.03 -12.73
C ALA A 44 -3.33 1.21 -12.54
N PHE A 45 -2.79 1.79 -13.63
CA PHE A 45 -1.95 2.99 -13.50
C PHE A 45 -2.69 4.20 -12.90
N PRO A 46 -3.92 4.55 -13.34
CA PRO A 46 -4.68 5.61 -12.69
C PRO A 46 -5.00 5.31 -11.21
N ALA A 47 -5.33 4.07 -10.87
CA ALA A 47 -5.57 3.68 -9.48
C ALA A 47 -4.31 3.83 -8.62
N ILE A 48 -3.15 3.38 -9.12
CA ILE A 48 -1.85 3.54 -8.44
C ILE A 48 -1.51 5.02 -8.27
N ALA A 49 -1.77 5.85 -9.29
CA ALA A 49 -1.52 7.29 -9.20
C ALA A 49 -2.39 7.94 -8.11
N LEU A 50 -3.69 7.62 -8.05
CA LEU A 50 -4.59 8.12 -7.01
C LEU A 50 -4.16 7.68 -5.61
N CYS A 51 -3.83 6.39 -5.43
CA CYS A 51 -3.31 5.88 -4.16
C CYS A 51 -1.98 6.53 -3.80
N GLY A 52 -1.08 6.73 -4.76
CA GLY A 52 0.22 7.37 -4.57
C GLY A 52 0.08 8.81 -4.10
N ILE A 53 -0.84 9.58 -4.68
CA ILE A 53 -1.15 10.95 -4.24
C ILE A 53 -1.69 10.95 -2.81
N ASN A 54 -2.61 10.02 -2.49
CA ASN A 54 -3.17 9.92 -1.15
C ASN A 54 -2.12 9.59 -0.09
N VAL A 55 -1.28 8.58 -0.34
CA VAL A 55 -0.19 8.19 0.57
C VAL A 55 0.85 9.31 0.68
N TYR A 56 1.14 10.04 -0.40
CA TYR A 56 2.06 11.17 -0.36
C TYR A 56 1.58 12.28 0.59
N PHE A 57 0.30 12.65 0.52
CA PHE A 57 -0.26 13.62 1.46
C PHE A 57 -0.31 13.09 2.89
N ALA A 58 -0.68 11.83 3.07
CA ALA A 58 -0.64 11.18 4.38
C ALA A 58 0.78 11.16 4.97
N GLU A 59 1.81 10.89 4.18
CA GLU A 59 3.21 10.89 4.64
C GLU A 59 3.70 12.29 5.02
N ILE A 60 3.27 13.33 4.29
CA ILE A 60 3.56 14.73 4.67
C ILE A 60 2.90 15.06 6.01
N GLU A 61 1.65 14.67 6.21
CA GLU A 61 0.93 14.88 7.47
C GLU A 61 1.56 14.10 8.62
N HIS A 62 1.87 12.81 8.39
CA HIS A 62 2.62 12.00 9.33
C HIS A 62 3.96 12.65 9.68
N SER A 63 4.73 13.13 8.70
CA SER A 63 6.01 13.79 8.96
C SER A 63 5.88 15.05 9.82
N LYS A 64 4.76 15.79 9.73
CA LYS A 64 4.50 16.99 10.55
C LYS A 64 4.09 16.64 11.98
N HIS A 65 3.33 15.56 12.18
CA HIS A 65 2.80 15.13 13.47
C HIS A 65 3.59 13.99 14.13
N HIS A 66 4.64 13.48 13.47
CA HIS A 66 5.45 12.40 13.98
C HIS A 66 6.41 12.93 15.04
N HIS A 67 5.93 12.93 16.29
CA HIS A 67 6.78 13.11 17.45
C HIS A 67 7.40 11.76 17.83
N ARG A 68 8.72 11.75 18.06
CA ARG A 68 9.40 10.56 18.59
C ARG A 68 8.73 10.21 19.93
N PRO A 69 8.18 8.99 20.10
CA PRO A 69 7.51 8.65 21.34
C PRO A 69 8.48 8.73 22.51
N GLU A 70 7.97 9.00 23.70
CA GLU A 70 8.81 8.97 24.91
C GLU A 70 9.36 7.57 25.16
N TYR A 71 10.60 7.49 25.61
CA TYR A 71 11.19 6.22 26.00
C TYR A 71 10.46 5.65 27.22
N ARG A 72 9.79 4.51 27.05
CA ARG A 72 9.16 3.74 28.13
C ARG A 72 9.67 2.31 28.07
N PRO A 73 10.50 1.85 29.02
CA PRO A 73 11.10 0.53 28.99
C PRO A 73 10.12 -0.53 29.47
N TYR A 74 9.09 -0.83 28.68
CA TYR A 74 8.22 -1.97 29.00
C TYR A 74 9.01 -3.28 28.84
N GLU A 75 8.79 -4.23 29.73
CA GLU A 75 9.55 -5.50 29.75
C GLU A 75 9.33 -6.34 28.49
N TYR A 76 8.18 -6.17 27.83
CA TYR A 76 7.81 -6.93 26.64
C TYR A 76 8.31 -6.33 25.32
N ILE A 77 8.92 -5.14 25.32
CA ILE A 77 9.43 -4.50 24.11
C ILE A 77 10.96 -4.47 24.08
N HIS A 78 11.52 -4.57 22.87
CA HIS A 78 12.96 -4.61 22.64
C HIS A 78 13.70 -5.71 23.43
N ILE A 79 13.03 -6.83 23.74
CA ILE A 79 13.64 -7.98 24.42
C ILE A 79 14.86 -8.49 23.65
N ARG A 80 15.95 -8.72 24.37
CA ARG A 80 17.23 -9.24 23.85
C ARG A 80 17.71 -10.44 24.67
N THR A 81 17.42 -11.65 24.19
CA THR A 81 17.93 -12.89 24.82
C THR A 81 19.33 -13.25 24.32
N LYS A 82 19.63 -12.95 23.05
CA LYS A 82 20.94 -13.12 22.43
C LYS A 82 21.26 -11.88 21.60
N LYS A 83 22.55 -11.51 21.55
CA LYS A 83 23.05 -10.46 20.68
C LYS A 83 22.94 -10.86 19.21
N TYR A 84 22.67 -9.90 18.33
CA TYR A 84 22.71 -10.13 16.89
C TYR A 84 24.13 -10.40 16.39
N PRO A 85 24.29 -11.14 15.28
CA PRO A 85 25.61 -11.52 14.75
C PRO A 85 26.30 -10.41 13.93
N TRP A 86 25.90 -9.14 14.06
CA TRP A 86 26.50 -8.00 13.36
C TRP A 86 26.56 -6.76 14.27
N GLY A 87 27.43 -5.81 13.91
CA GLY A 87 27.53 -4.52 14.57
C GLY A 87 27.76 -4.64 16.09
N ASP A 88 26.99 -3.87 16.86
CA ASP A 88 27.01 -3.86 18.34
C ASP A 88 26.17 -4.97 18.97
N GLY A 89 25.50 -5.79 18.16
CA GLY A 89 24.61 -6.85 18.60
C GLY A 89 23.25 -6.37 19.13
N ASN A 90 23.02 -5.06 19.21
CA ASN A 90 21.81 -4.45 19.76
C ASN A 90 20.94 -3.79 18.69
N ARG A 91 21.48 -3.47 17.51
CA ARG A 91 20.74 -2.85 16.40
C ARG A 91 20.30 -3.89 15.36
N GLY A 92 19.01 -3.88 15.00
CA GLY A 92 18.48 -4.73 13.93
C GLY A 92 18.90 -4.27 12.53
N ILE A 93 18.63 -5.09 11.52
CA ILE A 93 18.98 -4.78 10.11
C ILE A 93 18.32 -3.49 9.63
N PHE A 94 17.05 -3.26 10.00
CA PHE A 94 16.30 -2.03 9.69
C PHE A 94 16.24 -1.08 10.89
N PHE A 95 17.35 -0.94 11.62
CA PHE A 95 17.42 0.00 12.73
C PHE A 95 17.54 1.45 12.22
N ASN A 96 16.58 2.31 12.59
CA ASN A 96 16.63 3.74 12.34
C ASN A 96 16.85 4.50 13.67
N PRO A 97 18.00 5.16 13.88
CA PRO A 97 18.28 5.91 15.11
C PRO A 97 17.22 6.95 15.45
N LYS A 98 16.59 7.58 14.44
CA LYS A 98 15.57 8.61 14.65
C LYS A 98 14.25 8.07 15.19
N LYS A 99 13.94 6.79 14.94
CA LYS A 99 12.64 6.17 15.28
C LYS A 99 12.74 5.10 16.36
N ASN A 100 13.78 4.28 16.31
CA ASN A 100 13.95 3.11 17.17
C ASN A 100 14.89 3.43 18.33
N TRP A 101 14.61 2.82 19.48
CA TRP A 101 15.51 2.83 20.63
C TRP A 101 16.15 1.47 20.84
N VAL A 102 17.17 1.42 21.70
CA VAL A 102 17.81 0.18 22.17
C VAL A 102 17.65 0.07 23.68
N PRO A 103 17.70 -1.13 24.28
CA PRO A 103 17.68 -1.25 25.73
C PRO A 103 18.72 -0.32 26.36
N GLY A 104 18.28 0.66 27.15
CA GLY A 104 19.13 1.76 27.65
C GLY A 104 18.76 3.14 27.13
N GLY A 105 17.85 3.25 26.16
CA GLY A 105 17.31 4.53 25.69
C GLY A 105 17.41 4.74 24.20
N TYR A 106 17.06 5.96 23.82
CA TYR A 106 17.26 6.43 22.46
C TYR A 106 18.72 6.67 22.16
N VAL A 107 19.14 6.24 20.98
CA VAL A 107 20.46 6.57 20.45
C VAL A 107 20.39 8.00 19.90
N GLU A 108 21.38 8.83 20.24
CA GLU A 108 21.58 10.15 19.64
C GLU A 108 22.00 10.04 18.18
#